data_AF-A0A1Y1RZM0-F1
#
_entry.id   AF-A0A1Y1RZM0-F1
#
_cell.length_a   1.000
_cell.length_b   1.000
_cell.length_c   1.000
_cell.angle_alpha   90.00
_cell.angle_beta   90.00
_cell.angle_gamma   90.00
#
_symmetry.space_group_name_H-M   'P 1'
#
loop_
_entity.id
_entity.type
_entity.pdbx_description
1 polymer ?
#
loop_
_entity_poly.entity_id
_entity_poly.type
_entity_poly.pdbx_seq_one_letter_code
_entity_poly.pdbx_strand_id
1 'polypeptide(L)'
;MKVRSPLLAVIIVAVFVSGIGLSMAFNLWRTEASKEPARYESGEFAGEYNPADIRGSYTFGDIEDTFGVPAQVLGKAFALGPDKAPAAYQVKELEESYGELPDGGEIGTDSVRLFTALYLGLPYTAEETTRLPAPALDLLKEKLAPADIDSLRGITAEPQDLVPAAPEEAVPENTEESAAAGEVKGNTTFGELLEWGLTREQIEGVLGIPMGPRTVTVRDYVKEQGLEFSVYRTALQELLNTQ
;
A
#
# COMPACT_ATOMS: atom_id res chain seq x y z
N MET A 1 31.09 41.52 43.00
CA MET A 1 30.74 40.45 43.96
C MET A 1 31.12 39.12 43.31
N LYS A 2 32.07 38.35 43.86
CA LYS A 2 32.45 37.04 43.28
C LYS A 2 31.46 35.99 43.75
N VAL A 3 30.64 35.44 42.85
CA VAL A 3 29.72 34.34 43.18
C VAL A 3 30.54 33.09 43.44
N ARG A 4 30.24 32.38 44.52
CA ARG A 4 30.92 31.12 44.85
C ARG A 4 30.44 30.03 43.89
N SER A 5 31.37 29.28 43.30
CA SER A 5 31.10 28.23 42.31
C SER A 5 29.97 27.24 42.71
N PRO A 6 29.87 26.74 43.96
CA PRO A 6 28.75 25.86 44.34
C PRO A 6 27.39 26.57 44.38
N LEU A 7 27.35 27.87 44.72
CA LEU A 7 26.11 28.66 44.70
C LEU A 7 25.64 28.91 43.26
N LEU A 8 26.58 29.11 42.34
CA LEU A 8 26.28 29.25 40.91
C LEU A 8 25.62 27.99 40.36
N ALA A 9 26.12 26.81 40.73
CA ALA A 9 25.55 25.52 40.30
C ALA A 9 24.09 25.35 40.76
N VAL A 10 23.78 25.69 42.01
CA VAL A 10 22.41 25.62 42.55
C VAL A 10 21.48 26.61 41.84
N ILE A 11 21.95 27.84 41.59
CA ILE A 11 21.16 28.86 40.89
C ILE A 11 20.83 28.39 39.47
N ILE A 12 21.79 27.81 38.74
CA ILE A 12 21.57 27.30 37.39
C ILE A 12 20.46 26.25 37.39
N VAL A 13 20.53 25.25 38.28
CA VAL A 13 19.50 24.21 38.37
C VAL A 13 18.14 24.82 38.72
N ALA A 14 18.10 25.74 39.70
CA ALA A 14 16.85 26.40 40.10
C ALA A 14 16.22 27.20 38.95
N VAL A 15 17.02 27.88 38.14
CA VAL A 15 16.54 28.63 36.96
C VAL A 15 15.98 27.69 35.89
N PHE A 16 16.64 26.57 35.60
CA PHE A 16 16.13 25.59 34.63
C PHE A 16 14.82 24.96 35.10
N VAL A 17 14.76 24.48 36.35
CA VAL A 17 13.55 23.86 36.91
C VAL A 17 12.40 24.87 36.96
N SER A 18 12.66 26.11 37.37
CA SER A 18 11.64 27.16 37.41
C SER A 18 11.18 27.54 36.01
N GLY A 19 12.10 27.68 35.05
CA GLY A 19 11.78 28.02 33.66
C GLY A 19 10.94 26.94 32.97
N ILE A 20 11.30 25.66 33.16
CA ILE A 20 10.54 24.52 32.64
C ILE A 20 9.18 24.43 33.33
N GLY A 21 9.13 24.56 34.65
CA GLY A 21 7.86 24.52 35.40
C GLY A 21 6.91 25.65 34.97
N LEU A 22 7.43 26.85 34.75
CA LEU A 22 6.65 27.99 34.25
C LEU A 22 6.20 27.76 32.79
N SER A 23 7.06 27.25 31.90
CA SER A 23 6.66 27.01 30.50
C SER A 23 5.57 25.95 30.39
N MET A 24 5.61 24.90 31.22
CA MET A 24 4.54 23.91 31.34
C MET A 24 3.25 24.53 31.91
N ALA A 25 3.35 25.31 32.99
CA ALA A 25 2.18 25.91 33.65
C ALA A 25 1.41 26.91 32.75
N PHE A 26 2.11 27.63 31.87
CA PHE A 26 1.51 28.54 30.90
C PHE A 26 1.18 27.87 29.55
N ASN A 27 1.36 26.55 29.43
CA ASN A 27 1.18 25.79 28.19
C ASN A 27 1.99 26.37 27.01
N LEU A 28 3.09 27.06 27.31
CA LEU A 28 4.03 27.63 26.34
C LEU A 28 4.92 26.53 25.74
N TRP A 29 4.92 25.34 26.36
CA TRP A 29 5.59 24.16 25.88
C TRP A 29 4.64 23.30 25.03
N ARG A 30 4.54 23.59 23.73
CA ARG A 30 3.67 22.86 22.79
C ARG A 30 4.49 21.80 22.03
N THR A 31 4.30 20.52 22.38
CA THR A 31 5.03 19.39 21.77
C THR A 31 4.35 18.79 20.55
N GLU A 32 3.08 19.13 20.32
CA GLU A 32 2.32 18.67 19.17
C GLU A 32 2.46 19.67 18.02
N ALA A 33 3.00 19.20 16.91
CA ALA A 33 2.98 19.96 15.66
C ALA A 33 1.53 20.09 15.18
N SER A 34 1.11 21.31 14.85
CA SER A 34 -0.18 21.53 14.19
C SER A 34 -0.16 20.87 12.81
N LYS A 35 -1.15 20.02 12.53
CA LYS A 35 -1.38 19.40 11.21
C LYS A 35 -2.46 20.14 10.43
N GLU A 36 -2.44 21.47 10.51
CA GLU A 36 -3.28 22.32 9.67
C GLU A 36 -2.51 22.64 8.37
N PRO A 37 -2.99 22.17 7.20
CA PRO A 37 -2.32 22.43 5.93
C PRO A 37 -2.39 23.90 5.54
N ALA A 38 -1.43 24.37 4.76
CA ALA A 38 -1.52 25.62 4.04
C ALA A 38 -2.78 25.66 3.14
N ARG A 39 -3.32 26.85 2.92
CA ARG A 39 -4.46 27.08 2.04
C ARG A 39 -4.01 27.78 0.75
N TYR A 40 -4.75 27.62 -0.34
CA TYR A 40 -4.51 28.44 -1.53
C TYR A 40 -4.77 29.92 -1.20
N GLU A 41 -3.82 30.79 -1.53
CA GLU A 41 -3.91 32.22 -1.21
C GLU A 41 -4.80 33.00 -2.19
N SER A 42 -4.92 32.51 -3.43
CA SER A 42 -5.63 33.18 -4.51
C SER A 42 -6.09 32.19 -5.59
N GLY A 43 -6.91 32.66 -6.54
CA GLY A 43 -7.48 31.84 -7.60
C GLY A 43 -8.86 31.28 -7.25
N GLU A 44 -9.35 30.34 -8.07
CA GLU A 44 -10.65 29.70 -7.90
C GLU A 44 -10.77 28.92 -6.58
N PHE A 45 -9.66 28.34 -6.12
CA PHE A 45 -9.59 27.52 -4.91
C PHE A 45 -9.15 28.30 -3.67
N ALA A 46 -9.14 29.64 -3.71
CA ALA A 46 -8.66 30.46 -2.60
C ALA A 46 -9.39 30.15 -1.29
N GLY A 47 -8.61 29.90 -0.23
CA GLY A 47 -9.13 29.51 1.08
C GLY A 47 -9.33 27.99 1.26
N GLU A 48 -9.27 27.18 0.20
CA GLU A 48 -9.26 25.71 0.33
C GLU A 48 -7.89 25.21 0.78
N TYR A 49 -7.85 24.09 1.51
CA TYR A 49 -6.60 23.45 1.89
C TYR A 49 -5.85 22.94 0.66
N ASN A 50 -4.53 23.16 0.63
CA ASN A 50 -3.67 22.78 -0.49
C ASN A 50 -3.05 21.40 -0.24
N PRO A 51 -3.35 20.38 -1.07
CA PRO A 51 -2.77 19.04 -0.94
C PRO A 51 -1.24 19.03 -0.93
N ALA A 52 -0.57 20.03 -1.51
CA ALA A 52 0.89 20.14 -1.50
C ALA A 52 1.51 20.17 -0.09
N ASP A 53 0.75 20.58 0.94
CA ASP A 53 1.22 20.61 2.33
C ASP A 53 0.93 19.32 3.11
N ILE A 54 0.42 18.27 2.46
CA ILE A 54 0.40 16.92 3.05
C ILE A 54 1.86 16.48 3.27
N ARG A 55 2.15 15.98 4.48
CA ARG A 55 3.50 15.57 4.90
C ARG A 55 3.49 14.09 5.24
N GLY A 56 4.65 13.44 5.13
CA GLY A 56 4.79 12.02 5.45
C GLY A 56 4.35 11.62 6.87
N SER A 57 4.35 12.56 7.83
CA SER A 57 3.87 12.33 9.22
C SER A 57 2.35 12.41 9.39
N TYR A 58 1.60 12.76 8.34
CA TYR A 58 0.15 12.73 8.36
C TYR A 58 -0.30 11.28 8.30
N THR A 59 -1.42 10.98 8.96
CA THR A 59 -2.16 9.73 8.73
C THR A 59 -3.22 9.94 7.65
N PHE A 60 -3.76 8.86 7.09
CA PHE A 60 -4.94 9.01 6.23
C PHE A 60 -6.14 9.58 6.98
N GLY A 61 -6.24 9.39 8.30
CA GLY A 61 -7.23 10.06 9.14
C GLY A 61 -7.05 11.58 9.18
N ASP A 62 -5.81 12.08 9.29
CA ASP A 62 -5.56 13.52 9.23
C ASP A 62 -6.00 14.10 7.88
N ILE A 63 -5.82 13.35 6.78
CA ILE A 63 -6.25 13.76 5.44
C ILE A 63 -7.78 13.74 5.33
N GLU A 64 -8.44 12.75 5.91
CA GLU A 64 -9.91 12.70 5.98
C GLU A 64 -10.47 13.91 6.72
N ASP A 65 -9.92 14.24 7.89
CA ASP A 65 -10.39 15.35 8.72
C ASP A 65 -10.17 16.72 8.06
N THR A 66 -9.10 16.88 7.28
CA THR A 66 -8.71 18.17 6.70
C THR A 66 -9.21 18.38 5.27
N PHE A 67 -9.15 17.34 4.43
CA PHE A 67 -9.48 17.40 3.00
C PHE A 67 -10.79 16.68 2.65
N GLY A 68 -11.36 15.87 3.55
CA GLY A 68 -12.61 15.16 3.32
C GLY A 68 -12.49 13.92 2.43
N VAL A 69 -11.27 13.44 2.16
CA VAL A 69 -11.05 12.18 1.44
C VAL A 69 -11.06 11.03 2.46
N PRO A 70 -12.03 10.10 2.42
CA PRO A 70 -12.13 9.08 3.47
C PRO A 70 -10.87 8.22 3.57
N ALA A 71 -10.41 7.93 4.79
CA ALA A 71 -9.23 7.11 5.02
C ALA A 71 -9.38 5.70 4.40
N GLN A 72 -10.61 5.20 4.32
CA GLN A 72 -10.89 3.92 3.65
C GLN A 72 -10.75 3.99 2.13
N VAL A 73 -11.02 5.15 1.52
CA VAL A 73 -10.77 5.38 0.09
C VAL A 73 -9.26 5.44 -0.15
N LEU A 74 -8.51 6.14 0.70
CA LEU A 74 -7.04 6.18 0.63
C LEU A 74 -6.43 4.79 0.84
N GLY A 75 -6.92 4.03 1.83
CA GLY A 75 -6.46 2.65 2.06
C GLY A 75 -6.67 1.75 0.85
N LYS A 76 -7.82 1.87 0.16
CA LYS A 76 -8.07 1.13 -1.09
C LYS A 76 -7.19 1.64 -2.23
N ALA A 77 -7.08 2.96 -2.39
CA ALA A 77 -6.28 3.58 -3.44
C ALA A 77 -4.83 3.09 -3.36
N PHE A 78 -4.26 3.05 -2.15
CA PHE A 78 -2.90 2.62 -1.89
C PHE A 78 -2.76 1.14 -1.52
N ALA A 79 -3.76 0.32 -1.84
CA ALA A 79 -3.73 -1.14 -1.66
C ALA A 79 -3.28 -1.62 -0.27
N LEU A 80 -3.67 -0.91 0.79
CA LEU A 80 -3.35 -1.33 2.15
C LEU A 80 -3.93 -2.72 2.45
N GLY A 81 -3.12 -3.57 3.06
CA GLY A 81 -3.53 -4.89 3.52
C GLY A 81 -4.72 -4.82 4.49
N PRO A 82 -5.55 -5.88 4.55
CA PRO A 82 -6.75 -5.90 5.39
C PRO A 82 -6.46 -5.83 6.90
N ASP A 83 -5.22 -6.09 7.30
CA ASP A 83 -4.70 -6.02 8.66
C ASP A 83 -4.33 -4.58 9.08
N LYS A 84 -4.22 -3.65 8.13
CA LYS A 84 -3.86 -2.25 8.40
C LYS A 84 -5.11 -1.44 8.68
N ALA A 85 -5.06 -0.61 9.74
CA ALA A 85 -6.11 0.37 10.03
C ALA A 85 -5.86 1.66 9.24
N PRO A 86 -6.64 1.99 8.19
CA PRO A 86 -6.25 3.05 7.27
C PRO A 86 -6.17 4.42 7.94
N ALA A 87 -7.10 4.76 8.84
CA ALA A 87 -7.10 6.04 9.55
C ALA A 87 -5.82 6.31 10.39
N ALA A 88 -5.13 5.24 10.83
CA ALA A 88 -3.89 5.35 11.61
C ALA A 88 -2.63 5.22 10.76
N TYR A 89 -2.75 4.84 9.49
CA TYR A 89 -1.62 4.59 8.59
C TYR A 89 -0.93 5.91 8.22
N GLN A 90 0.38 6.00 8.45
CA GLN A 90 1.14 7.21 8.13
C GLN A 90 1.57 7.23 6.66
N VAL A 91 1.48 8.39 6.03
CA VAL A 91 1.78 8.57 4.60
C VAL A 91 3.20 8.12 4.24
N LYS A 92 4.21 8.44 5.08
CA LYS A 92 5.61 8.04 4.84
C LYS A 92 5.83 6.52 4.84
N GLU A 93 4.94 5.73 5.43
CA GLU A 93 5.06 4.27 5.45
C GLU A 93 4.82 3.68 4.05
N LEU A 94 4.24 4.44 3.12
CA LEU A 94 4.05 4.01 1.73
C LEU A 94 5.38 3.71 1.04
N GLU A 95 6.38 4.57 1.20
CA GLU A 95 7.69 4.43 0.57
C GLU A 95 8.37 3.12 0.99
N GLU A 96 8.25 2.76 2.27
CA GLU A 96 8.74 1.48 2.78
C GLU A 96 7.90 0.30 2.26
N SER A 97 6.57 0.45 2.21
CA SER A 97 5.68 -0.64 1.79
C SER A 97 5.78 -0.99 0.30
N TYR A 98 6.04 0.01 -0.55
CA TYR A 98 6.13 -0.15 -1.99
C TYR A 98 7.58 -0.36 -2.46
N GLY A 99 8.56 0.19 -1.74
CA GLY A 99 9.96 0.12 -2.11
C GLY A 99 10.28 0.87 -3.40
N GLU A 100 11.48 0.61 -3.94
CA GLU A 100 11.94 1.19 -5.20
C GLU A 100 11.31 0.46 -6.38
N LEU A 101 10.70 1.22 -7.30
CA LEU A 101 10.10 0.66 -8.51
C LEU A 101 11.17 0.43 -9.60
N PRO A 102 10.97 -0.53 -10.53
CA PRO A 102 11.95 -0.87 -11.56
C PRO A 102 12.36 0.29 -12.49
N ASP A 103 11.50 1.29 -12.64
CA ASP A 103 11.71 2.48 -13.45
C ASP A 103 12.30 3.66 -12.67
N GLY A 104 12.67 3.45 -11.40
CA GLY A 104 13.14 4.49 -10.47
C GLY A 104 12.02 5.40 -9.96
N GLY A 105 10.76 5.04 -10.19
CA GLY A 105 9.60 5.73 -9.62
C GLY A 105 9.37 5.39 -8.15
N GLU A 106 8.50 6.17 -7.51
CA GLU A 106 8.19 6.07 -6.09
C GLU A 106 6.68 6.18 -5.84
N ILE A 107 6.18 5.33 -4.93
CA ILE A 107 4.85 5.49 -4.34
C ILE A 107 5.04 5.93 -2.89
N GLY A 108 4.78 7.21 -2.65
CA GLY A 108 5.13 7.85 -1.38
C GLY A 108 4.26 9.05 -1.05
N THR A 109 4.85 10.02 -0.35
CA THR A 109 4.12 11.22 0.06
C THR A 109 3.55 11.99 -1.13
N ASP A 110 4.32 12.12 -2.20
CA ASP A 110 3.89 12.86 -3.39
C ASP A 110 2.70 12.21 -4.12
N SER A 111 2.66 10.88 -4.12
CA SER A 111 1.55 10.09 -4.66
C SER A 111 0.25 10.39 -3.93
N VAL A 112 0.29 10.55 -2.60
CA VAL A 112 -0.89 10.90 -1.79
C VAL A 112 -1.35 12.33 -2.08
N ARG A 113 -0.43 13.27 -2.29
CA ARG A 113 -0.76 14.65 -2.70
C ARG A 113 -1.46 14.67 -4.04
N LEU A 114 -0.90 13.95 -5.02
CA LEU A 114 -1.46 13.81 -6.36
C LEU A 114 -2.86 13.18 -6.31
N PHE A 115 -3.01 12.05 -5.64
CA PHE A 115 -4.31 11.37 -5.52
C PHE A 115 -5.35 12.27 -4.85
N THR A 116 -5.00 12.93 -3.73
CA THR A 116 -5.92 13.81 -3.00
C THR A 116 -6.36 14.99 -3.87
N ALA A 117 -5.43 15.60 -4.59
CA ALA A 117 -5.73 16.71 -5.49
C ALA A 117 -6.66 16.27 -6.63
N LEU A 118 -6.34 15.16 -7.31
CA LEU A 118 -7.16 14.60 -8.38
C LEU A 118 -8.56 14.20 -7.89
N TYR A 119 -8.67 13.61 -6.70
CA TYR A 119 -9.94 13.19 -6.11
C TYR A 119 -10.87 14.38 -5.83
N LEU A 120 -10.30 15.54 -5.49
CA LEU A 120 -11.02 16.76 -5.16
C LEU A 120 -11.12 17.76 -6.32
N GLY A 121 -10.47 17.49 -7.46
CA GLY A 121 -10.39 18.42 -8.59
C GLY A 121 -9.53 19.66 -8.31
N LEU A 122 -8.54 19.53 -7.42
CA LEU A 122 -7.62 20.61 -7.03
C LEU A 122 -6.35 20.60 -7.88
N PRO A 123 -5.71 21.76 -8.10
CA PRO A 123 -4.48 21.85 -8.87
C PRO A 123 -3.28 21.32 -8.08
N TYR A 124 -2.58 20.36 -8.67
CA TYR A 124 -1.33 19.82 -8.15
C TYR A 124 -0.43 19.32 -9.28
N THR A 125 0.87 19.56 -9.16
CA THR A 125 1.87 19.02 -10.07
C THR A 125 2.77 18.09 -9.29
N ALA A 126 2.72 16.80 -9.62
CA ALA A 126 3.56 15.79 -9.01
C ALA A 126 5.00 15.85 -9.54
N GLU A 127 5.91 15.25 -8.78
CA GLU A 127 7.29 15.02 -9.21
C GLU A 127 7.34 13.98 -10.36
N GLU A 128 8.40 14.01 -11.18
CA GLU A 128 8.52 13.11 -12.35
C GLU A 128 8.64 11.63 -11.97
N THR A 129 9.17 11.37 -10.77
CA THR A 129 9.31 10.03 -10.19
C THR A 129 8.03 9.54 -9.52
N THR A 130 7.03 10.41 -9.32
CA THR A 130 5.80 10.03 -8.64
C THR A 130 5.04 8.99 -9.45
N ARG A 131 4.64 7.92 -8.78
CA ARG A 131 3.78 6.87 -9.32
C ARG A 131 2.51 6.76 -8.50
N LEU A 132 1.47 6.23 -9.14
CA LEU A 132 0.23 5.84 -8.49
C LEU A 132 0.04 4.33 -8.60
N PRO A 133 -0.41 3.65 -7.55
CA PRO A 133 -0.78 2.23 -7.65
C PRO A 133 -2.07 2.07 -8.47
N ALA A 134 -2.21 0.96 -9.19
CA ALA A 134 -3.37 0.69 -10.05
C ALA A 134 -4.76 0.90 -9.38
N PRO A 135 -5.00 0.49 -8.12
CA PRO A 135 -6.27 0.74 -7.44
C PRO A 135 -6.61 2.22 -7.27
N ALA A 136 -5.61 3.11 -7.16
CA ALA A 136 -5.82 4.55 -7.12
C ALA A 136 -6.44 5.05 -8.43
N LEU A 137 -5.94 4.56 -9.57
CA LEU A 137 -6.48 4.92 -10.88
C LEU A 137 -7.94 4.45 -11.04
N ASP A 138 -8.27 3.26 -10.55
CA ASP A 138 -9.64 2.73 -10.60
C ASP A 138 -10.63 3.63 -9.85
N LEU A 139 -10.25 4.12 -8.67
CA LEU A 139 -11.10 5.02 -7.87
C LEU A 139 -11.25 6.40 -8.51
N LEU A 140 -10.24 6.87 -9.25
CA LEU A 140 -10.29 8.16 -9.94
C LEU A 140 -11.16 8.14 -11.20
N LYS A 141 -11.41 6.97 -11.81
CA LYS A 141 -12.27 6.84 -13.02
C LYS A 141 -13.68 7.38 -12.83
N GLU A 142 -14.20 7.34 -11.60
CA GLU A 142 -15.52 7.86 -11.27
C GLU A 142 -15.54 9.38 -11.09
N LYS A 143 -14.37 10.01 -10.97
CA LYS A 143 -14.19 11.43 -10.64
C LYS A 143 -13.65 12.26 -11.80
N LEU A 144 -12.84 11.66 -12.65
CA LEU A 144 -12.11 12.36 -13.72
C LEU A 144 -12.65 12.05 -15.10
N ALA A 145 -12.35 12.91 -16.07
CA ALA A 145 -12.68 12.65 -17.46
C ALA A 145 -11.81 11.51 -18.02
N PRO A 146 -12.29 10.73 -19.01
CA PRO A 146 -11.51 9.63 -19.60
C PRO A 146 -10.14 10.05 -20.14
N ALA A 147 -10.03 11.27 -20.68
CA ALA A 147 -8.76 11.80 -21.19
C ALA A 147 -7.72 12.00 -20.06
N ASP A 148 -8.15 12.45 -18.89
CA ASP A 148 -7.28 12.62 -17.72
C ASP A 148 -6.82 11.26 -17.20
N ILE A 149 -7.73 10.28 -17.14
CA ILE A 149 -7.39 8.89 -16.79
C ILE A 149 -6.35 8.29 -17.73
N ASP A 150 -6.49 8.49 -19.05
CA ASP A 150 -5.53 7.98 -20.04
C ASP A 150 -4.13 8.57 -19.83
N SER A 151 -4.03 9.85 -19.42
CA SER A 151 -2.73 10.49 -19.10
C SER A 151 -2.07 9.92 -17.86
N LEU A 152 -2.85 9.47 -16.87
CA LEU A 152 -2.34 8.90 -15.61
C LEU A 152 -1.82 7.47 -15.78
N ARG A 153 -2.21 6.75 -16.85
CA ARG A 153 -1.73 5.38 -17.09
C ARG A 153 -0.22 5.29 -17.21
N GLY A 154 0.43 6.32 -17.75
CA GLY A 154 1.89 6.34 -17.92
C GLY A 154 2.68 6.40 -16.61
N ILE A 155 2.04 6.84 -15.52
CA ILE A 155 2.63 6.93 -14.17
C ILE A 155 1.99 5.94 -13.20
N THR A 156 1.18 5.01 -13.70
CA THR A 156 0.54 3.98 -12.88
C THR A 156 1.46 2.77 -12.78
N ALA A 157 1.81 2.37 -11.57
CA ALA A 157 2.56 1.13 -11.32
C ALA A 157 1.59 -0.05 -11.37
N GLU A 158 1.88 -1.02 -12.24
CA GLU A 158 1.10 -2.25 -12.34
C GLU A 158 1.48 -3.20 -11.19
N PRO A 159 0.58 -4.11 -10.77
CA PRO A 159 0.86 -5.07 -9.69
C PRO A 159 2.10 -5.95 -9.92
N GLN A 160 2.50 -6.13 -11.18
CA GLN A 160 3.70 -6.87 -11.58
C GLN A 160 5.01 -6.09 -11.38
N ASP A 161 4.94 -4.77 -11.32
CA ASP A 161 6.07 -3.87 -11.13
C ASP A 161 6.34 -3.63 -9.64
N LEU A 162 5.35 -3.93 -8.79
CA LEU A 162 5.50 -4.03 -7.35
C LEU A 162 6.29 -5.30 -7.06
N VAL A 163 7.62 -5.20 -7.07
CA VAL A 163 8.48 -6.28 -6.58
C VAL A 163 8.01 -6.58 -5.16
N PRO A 164 7.57 -7.81 -4.85
CA PRO A 164 7.19 -8.11 -3.48
C PRO A 164 8.45 -7.89 -2.63
N ALA A 165 8.42 -6.90 -1.74
CA ALA A 165 9.18 -7.03 -0.50
C ALA A 165 8.71 -8.36 0.08
N ALA A 166 9.59 -9.38 0.04
CA ALA A 166 9.29 -10.72 0.51
C ALA A 166 8.60 -10.60 1.88
N PRO A 167 7.33 -11.04 2.00
CA PRO A 167 6.70 -11.10 3.31
C PRO A 167 7.47 -12.14 4.11
N GLU A 168 8.08 -11.71 5.21
CA GLU A 168 8.49 -12.61 6.27
C GLU A 168 7.24 -13.42 6.68
N GLU A 169 7.41 -14.74 6.68
CA GLU A 169 6.35 -15.74 6.78
C GLU A 169 5.36 -15.44 7.93
N ALA A 170 4.10 -15.19 7.57
CA ALA A 170 2.97 -15.45 8.44
C ALA A 170 1.99 -16.37 7.69
N VAL A 171 2.02 -17.64 8.08
CA VAL A 171 1.08 -18.70 7.68
C VAL A 171 -0.38 -18.25 7.86
N PRO A 172 -1.24 -18.32 6.82
CA PRO A 172 -2.68 -18.26 7.03
C PRO A 172 -3.23 -19.66 7.28
N GLU A 173 -3.99 -19.73 8.36
CA GLU A 173 -4.81 -20.85 8.79
C GLU A 173 -6.02 -21.03 7.85
N ASN A 174 -6.38 -22.29 7.68
CA ASN A 174 -7.33 -22.86 6.74
C ASN A 174 -8.76 -22.29 6.90
N THR A 175 -9.42 -21.94 5.79
CA THR A 175 -10.90 -21.93 5.72
C THR A 175 -11.29 -22.50 4.36
N GLU A 176 -11.85 -23.71 4.43
CA GLU A 176 -12.45 -24.43 3.32
C GLU A 176 -13.72 -23.70 2.87
N GLU A 177 -13.78 -23.32 1.60
CA GLU A 177 -15.05 -23.07 0.91
C GLU A 177 -14.94 -23.67 -0.50
N SER A 178 -15.74 -24.71 -0.72
CA SER A 178 -15.82 -25.47 -1.97
C SER A 178 -16.34 -24.56 -3.09
N ALA A 179 -15.48 -24.26 -4.06
CA ALA A 179 -15.81 -23.53 -5.28
C ALA A 179 -15.72 -24.46 -6.50
N ALA A 180 -16.74 -24.36 -7.35
CA ALA A 180 -17.00 -25.20 -8.52
C ALA A 180 -15.77 -25.39 -9.45
N ALA A 181 -15.64 -26.61 -9.97
CA ALA A 181 -14.58 -27.05 -10.87
C ALA A 181 -14.41 -26.10 -12.07
N GLY A 182 -13.26 -25.44 -12.14
CA GLY A 182 -12.87 -24.51 -13.21
C GLY A 182 -12.02 -25.17 -14.30
N GLU A 183 -11.97 -24.55 -15.48
CA GLU A 183 -11.09 -24.98 -16.57
C GLU A 183 -9.60 -24.82 -16.20
N VAL A 184 -8.78 -25.84 -16.41
CA VAL A 184 -7.33 -25.81 -16.19
C VAL A 184 -6.68 -24.86 -17.21
N LYS A 185 -6.13 -23.74 -16.74
CA LYS A 185 -5.46 -22.70 -17.53
C LYS A 185 -3.97 -22.62 -17.17
N GLY A 186 -3.23 -21.79 -17.92
CA GLY A 186 -1.78 -21.65 -17.72
C GLY A 186 -1.36 -21.01 -16.40
N ASN A 187 -2.29 -20.44 -15.64
CA ASN A 187 -2.10 -19.90 -14.30
C ASN A 187 -2.67 -20.82 -13.20
N THR A 188 -3.23 -21.98 -13.55
CA THR A 188 -3.85 -22.88 -12.58
C THR A 188 -2.81 -23.46 -11.63
N THR A 189 -3.08 -23.36 -10.33
CA THR A 189 -2.18 -23.86 -9.28
C THR A 189 -2.54 -25.27 -8.83
N PHE A 190 -1.57 -25.93 -8.22
CA PHE A 190 -1.79 -27.21 -7.55
C PHE A 190 -2.82 -27.12 -6.41
N GLY A 191 -2.93 -25.95 -5.74
CA GLY A 191 -3.95 -25.67 -4.74
C GLY A 191 -5.36 -25.65 -5.34
N GLU A 192 -5.53 -24.98 -6.47
CA GLU A 192 -6.82 -24.92 -7.19
C GLU A 192 -7.27 -26.31 -7.65
N LEU A 193 -6.36 -27.15 -8.15
CA LEU A 193 -6.70 -28.53 -8.54
C LEU A 193 -7.20 -29.37 -7.36
N LEU A 194 -6.60 -29.22 -6.18
CA LEU A 194 -7.05 -29.89 -4.96
C LEU A 194 -8.43 -29.37 -4.52
N GLU A 195 -8.63 -28.06 -4.60
CA GLU A 195 -9.90 -27.41 -4.27
C GLU A 195 -11.03 -27.83 -5.21
N TRP A 196 -10.72 -28.12 -6.48
CA TRP A 196 -11.67 -28.66 -7.44
C TRP A 196 -11.90 -30.19 -7.31
N GLY A 197 -11.30 -30.83 -6.31
CA GLY A 197 -11.58 -32.22 -5.96
C GLY A 197 -10.64 -33.26 -6.56
N LEU A 198 -9.53 -32.86 -7.19
CA LEU A 198 -8.46 -33.80 -7.54
C LEU A 198 -7.64 -34.13 -6.31
N THR A 199 -7.29 -35.40 -6.11
CA THR A 199 -6.37 -35.79 -5.03
C THR A 199 -4.92 -35.68 -5.50
N ARG A 200 -4.01 -35.59 -4.52
CA ARG A 200 -2.56 -35.57 -4.78
C ARG A 200 -2.12 -36.77 -5.62
N GLU A 201 -2.62 -37.96 -5.30
CA GLU A 201 -2.29 -39.21 -5.98
C GLU A 201 -2.76 -39.21 -7.44
N GLN A 202 -3.91 -38.59 -7.72
CA GLN A 202 -4.42 -38.45 -9.09
C GLN A 202 -3.56 -37.50 -9.91
N ILE A 203 -3.18 -36.36 -9.33
CA ILE A 203 -2.32 -35.36 -9.98
C ILE A 203 -0.92 -35.96 -10.24
N GLU A 204 -0.32 -36.62 -9.25
CA GLU A 204 0.98 -37.31 -9.39
C GLU A 204 0.91 -38.45 -10.42
N GLY A 205 -0.21 -39.18 -10.48
CA GLY A 205 -0.45 -40.23 -11.46
C GLY A 205 -0.51 -39.71 -12.91
N VAL A 206 -1.05 -38.51 -13.13
CA VAL A 206 -1.08 -37.88 -14.46
C VAL A 206 0.26 -37.27 -14.84
N LEU A 207 0.91 -36.60 -13.89
CA LEU A 207 2.17 -35.90 -14.15
C LEU A 207 3.37 -36.86 -14.22
N GLY A 208 3.29 -38.03 -13.58
CA GLY A 208 4.41 -38.98 -13.49
C GLY A 208 5.59 -38.46 -12.63
N ILE A 209 5.40 -37.34 -11.95
CA ILE A 209 6.35 -36.66 -11.06
C ILE A 209 5.63 -36.29 -9.75
N PRO A 210 6.34 -36.17 -8.62
CA PRO A 210 5.74 -35.75 -7.37
C PRO A 210 5.06 -34.38 -7.52
N MET A 211 3.98 -34.17 -6.78
CA MET A 211 3.23 -32.92 -6.85
C MET A 211 4.08 -31.77 -6.27
N GLY A 212 4.13 -30.66 -7.00
CA GLY A 212 4.78 -29.44 -6.53
C GLY A 212 4.03 -28.77 -5.37
N PRO A 213 4.59 -27.69 -4.80
CA PRO A 213 3.91 -26.91 -3.77
C PRO A 213 2.55 -26.40 -4.26
N ARG A 214 1.54 -26.33 -3.38
CA ARG A 214 0.17 -25.88 -3.71
C ARG A 214 0.12 -24.48 -4.35
N THR A 215 1.12 -23.65 -4.09
CA THR A 215 1.25 -22.27 -4.57
C THR A 215 1.85 -22.17 -5.97
N VAL A 216 2.40 -23.25 -6.52
CA VAL A 216 3.06 -23.25 -7.84
C VAL A 216 2.03 -23.58 -8.92
N THR A 217 2.15 -22.92 -10.07
CA THR A 217 1.32 -23.22 -11.24
C THR A 217 1.75 -24.56 -11.85
N VAL A 218 0.77 -25.35 -12.27
CA VAL A 218 1.04 -26.65 -12.92
C VAL A 218 1.89 -26.45 -14.17
N ARG A 219 1.65 -25.36 -14.91
CA ARG A 219 2.42 -25.02 -16.11
C ARG A 219 3.90 -24.81 -15.82
N ASP A 220 4.21 -24.01 -14.81
CA ASP A 220 5.59 -23.62 -14.55
C ASP A 220 6.37 -24.79 -13.92
N TYR A 221 5.71 -25.60 -13.07
CA TYR A 221 6.28 -26.82 -12.52
C TYR A 221 6.63 -27.87 -13.58
N VAL A 222 5.70 -28.12 -14.52
CA VAL A 222 5.90 -29.07 -15.62
C VAL A 222 7.01 -28.56 -16.57
N LYS A 223 7.06 -27.25 -16.84
CA LYS A 223 8.14 -26.65 -17.64
C LYS A 223 9.51 -26.78 -16.98
N GLU A 224 9.60 -26.59 -15.67
CA GLU A 224 10.86 -26.72 -14.92
C GLU A 224 11.42 -28.15 -14.99
N GLN A 225 10.54 -29.16 -15.03
CA GLN A 225 10.91 -30.56 -15.22
C GLN A 225 11.14 -30.94 -16.69
N GLY A 226 11.14 -29.97 -17.61
CA GLY A 226 11.35 -30.19 -19.05
C GLY A 226 10.17 -30.87 -19.76
N LEU A 227 8.98 -30.82 -19.17
CA LEU A 227 7.77 -31.43 -19.69
C LEU A 227 6.87 -30.38 -20.39
N GLU A 228 6.00 -30.83 -21.29
CA GLU A 228 5.15 -29.96 -22.12
C GLU A 228 3.76 -29.80 -21.48
N PHE A 229 3.39 -28.57 -21.11
CA PHE A 229 2.15 -28.29 -20.36
C PHE A 229 0.86 -28.63 -21.11
N SER A 230 0.79 -28.49 -22.44
CA SER A 230 -0.43 -28.74 -23.21
C SER A 230 -0.87 -30.21 -23.14
N VAL A 231 0.06 -31.16 -23.07
CA VAL A 231 -0.23 -32.59 -22.87
C VAL A 231 -0.90 -32.82 -21.51
N TYR A 232 -0.31 -32.30 -20.43
CA TYR A 232 -0.82 -32.52 -19.07
C TYR A 232 -2.07 -31.71 -18.75
N ARG A 233 -2.22 -30.52 -19.36
CA ARG A 233 -3.45 -29.73 -19.26
C ARG A 233 -4.67 -30.53 -19.69
N THR A 234 -4.56 -31.23 -20.82
CA THR A 234 -5.68 -32.02 -21.36
C THR A 234 -6.02 -33.19 -20.45
N ALA A 235 -5.01 -33.91 -19.96
CA ALA A 235 -5.20 -35.05 -19.06
C ALA A 235 -5.78 -34.64 -17.68
N LEU A 236 -5.34 -33.50 -17.13
CA LEU A 236 -5.88 -32.95 -15.88
C LEU A 236 -7.32 -32.46 -16.06
N GLN A 237 -7.64 -31.85 -17.20
CA GLN A 237 -9.01 -31.44 -17.52
C GLN A 237 -9.95 -32.65 -17.69
N GLU A 238 -9.49 -33.73 -18.31
CA GLU A 238 -10.27 -34.97 -18.44
C GLU A 238 -10.56 -35.61 -17.08
N LEU A 239 -9.57 -35.65 -16.18
CA LEU A 239 -9.80 -36.10 -14.81
C LEU A 239 -10.80 -35.22 -14.06
N LEU A 240 -10.68 -33.90 -14.20
CA LEU A 240 -11.58 -32.95 -13.57
C LEU A 240 -13.04 -33.12 -14.05
N ASN A 241 -13.22 -33.42 -15.33
CA ASN A 241 -14.54 -33.64 -15.94
C ASN A 241 -15.15 -35.01 -15.57
N THR A 242 -14.35 -35.91 -14.98
CA THR A 242 -14.78 -37.27 -14.59
C THR A 242 -15.18 -37.36 -13.11
N GLN A 243 -14.84 -36.36 -12.31
CA GLN A 243 -15.27 -36.20 -10.91
C GLN A 243 -16.69 -35.63 -10.84
#